data_AF-A0A9P5U346-F1
#
_entry.id   AF-A0A9P5U346-F1
#
_cell.length_a   1.000
_cell.length_b   1.000
_cell.length_c   1.000
_cell.angle_alpha   90.00
_cell.angle_beta   90.00
_cell.angle_gamma   90.00
#
_symmetry.space_group_name_H-M   'P 1'
#
loop_
_entity.id
_entity.type
_entity.pdbx_description
1 polymer ?
#
loop_
_entity_poly.entity_id
_entity_poly.type
_entity_poly.pdbx_seq_one_letter_code
_entity_poly.pdbx_strand_id
1 'polypeptide(L)'
;NRVFTGDDGKEYNGAFGVYVQRYLILSNGSNTVVAIFHPQRFFWGKDRARLEIFPLGQHMVDEIVVTFTYIERIRKVRQRAARH
;
A
#
# COMPACT_ATOMS: atom_id res chain seq x y z
N ASN A 1 -12.58 -0.04 3.32
CA ASN A 1 -11.53 -0.79 4.05
C ASN A 1 -11.37 -2.17 3.45
N ARG A 2 -10.12 -2.60 3.25
CA ARG A 2 -9.81 -4.01 3.01
C ARG A 2 -9.07 -4.53 4.24
N VAL A 3 -9.52 -5.64 4.79
CA VAL A 3 -8.83 -6.38 5.86
C VAL A 3 -7.95 -7.43 5.19
N PHE A 4 -6.76 -7.61 5.74
CA PHE A 4 -5.74 -8.52 5.25
C PHE A 4 -5.22 -9.33 6.42
N THR A 5 -5.18 -10.65 6.29
CA THR A 5 -4.59 -11.53 7.31
C THR A 5 -3.24 -11.96 6.78
N GLY A 6 -2.17 -11.56 7.47
CA GLY A 6 -0.81 -11.95 7.07
C GLY A 6 -0.51 -13.39 7.42
N ASP A 7 0.55 -13.93 6.83
CA ASP A 7 1.03 -15.30 7.13
C ASP A 7 1.44 -15.49 8.60
N ASP A 8 1.62 -14.40 9.34
CA ASP A 8 1.85 -14.41 10.79
C ASP A 8 0.58 -14.54 11.63
N GLY A 9 -0.57 -14.72 10.99
CA GLY A 9 -1.89 -14.86 11.62
C GLY A 9 -2.45 -13.55 12.17
N LYS A 10 -1.80 -12.40 11.94
CA LYS A 10 -2.31 -11.10 12.38
C LYS A 10 -3.18 -10.45 11.31
N GLU A 11 -4.12 -9.64 11.77
CA GLU A 11 -4.95 -8.83 10.89
C GLU A 11 -4.39 -7.43 10.69
N TYR A 12 -4.51 -6.94 9.46
CA TYR A 12 -4.05 -5.65 9.01
C TYR A 12 -5.16 -4.93 8.24
N ASN A 13 -5.33 -3.66 8.54
CA ASN A 13 -6.24 -2.75 7.87
C ASN A 13 -5.49 -1.97 6.79
N GLY A 14 -5.96 -2.14 5.55
CA GLY A 14 -5.47 -1.40 4.40
C GLY A 14 -6.30 -0.15 4.11
N ALA A 15 -5.67 1.02 4.20
CA ALA A 15 -6.24 2.29 3.76
C ALA A 15 -5.81 2.57 2.31
N PHE A 16 -6.50 1.96 1.35
CA PHE A 16 -6.15 2.05 -0.08
C PHE A 16 -7.03 3.05 -0.83
N GLY A 17 -6.73 4.35 -0.69
CA GLY A 17 -7.35 5.40 -1.49
C GLY A 17 -6.81 5.45 -2.92
N VAL A 18 -7.60 6.03 -3.85
CA VAL A 18 -7.17 6.29 -5.24
C VAL A 18 -6.17 7.45 -5.32
N TYR A 19 -6.26 8.41 -4.39
CA TYR A 19 -5.50 9.68 -4.39
C TYR A 19 -4.70 9.96 -3.11
N VAL A 20 -4.77 9.08 -2.10
CA VAL A 20 -4.16 9.29 -0.78
C VAL A 20 -3.03 8.29 -0.57
N GLN A 21 -2.05 8.66 0.28
CA GLN A 21 -1.04 7.73 0.78
C GLN A 21 -1.72 6.43 1.25
N ARG A 22 -1.10 5.30 0.92
CA ARG A 22 -1.67 3.99 1.20
C ARG A 22 -0.93 3.38 2.37
N TYR A 23 -1.67 3.07 3.43
CA TYR A 23 -1.13 2.56 4.68
C TYR A 23 -1.56 1.12 4.87
N LEU A 24 -0.64 0.31 5.39
CA LEU A 24 -0.96 -0.96 6.02
C LEU A 24 -0.80 -0.77 7.53
N ILE A 25 -1.90 -0.98 8.26
CA ILE A 25 -1.99 -0.69 9.69
C ILE A 25 -2.35 -1.98 10.42
N LEU A 26 -1.70 -2.27 11.55
CA LEU A 26 -2.05 -3.43 12.37
C LEU A 26 -3.44 -3.25 13.02
N SER A 27 -4.32 -4.26 12.90
CA SER A 27 -5.72 -4.20 13.33
C SER A 27 -5.94 -4.38 14.85
N ASN A 28 -4.89 -4.44 15.65
CA ASN A 28 -4.97 -4.67 17.11
C ASN A 28 -5.33 -3.41 17.93
N GLY A 29 -5.94 -2.40 17.31
CA GLY A 29 -6.30 -1.12 17.96
C GLY A 29 -5.14 -0.15 18.21
N SER A 30 -3.89 -0.55 17.95
CA SER A 30 -2.72 0.31 18.18
C SER A 30 -2.50 1.39 17.10
N ASN A 31 -3.20 1.29 15.96
CA ASN A 31 -2.93 2.08 14.75
C ASN A 31 -1.45 2.03 14.29
N THR A 32 -0.72 0.96 14.63
CA THR A 32 0.69 0.82 14.26
C THR A 32 0.82 0.67 12.74
N VAL A 33 1.59 1.55 12.12
CA VAL A 33 1.87 1.51 10.68
C VAL A 33 2.98 0.50 10.39
N VAL A 34 2.69 -0.40 9.45
CA VAL A 34 3.55 -1.53 9.07
C VAL A 34 4.20 -1.28 7.71
N ALA A 35 3.48 -0.60 6.81
CA ALA A 35 4.01 -0.13 5.54
C ALA A 35 3.29 1.12 5.05
N ILE A 36 4.01 1.96 4.30
CA ILE A 36 3.48 3.13 3.60
C ILE A 36 3.89 3.08 2.14
N PHE A 37 2.92 3.23 1.25
CA PHE A 37 3.19 3.42 -0.16
C PHE A 37 2.94 4.87 -0.57
N HIS A 38 3.97 5.46 -1.15
CA HIS A 38 3.98 6.81 -1.70
C HIS A 38 3.80 6.70 -3.22
N PRO A 39 2.60 6.97 -3.76
CA PRO A 39 2.40 7.00 -5.19
C PRO A 39 3.20 8.14 -5.83
N GLN A 40 3.67 7.93 -7.05
CA GLN A 40 4.23 9.00 -7.87
C GLN A 40 3.17 10.11 -8.05
N ARG A 41 3.52 11.33 -7.64
CA ARG A 41 2.67 12.52 -7.82
C ARG A 41 2.93 13.13 -9.19
N PHE A 42 1.88 13.44 -9.94
CA PHE A 42 1.99 13.95 -11.31
C PHE A 42 2.40 15.43 -11.38
N PHE A 43 2.32 16.18 -10.27
CA PHE A 43 2.44 17.63 -10.24
C PHE A 43 3.80 18.17 -9.77
N TRP A 44 4.60 17.37 -9.06
CA TRP A 44 5.92 17.77 -8.54
C TRP A 44 6.93 16.75 -9.12
N GLY A 45 7.95 17.24 -9.82
CA GLY A 45 8.75 16.47 -10.78
C GLY A 45 9.35 15.16 -10.27
N LYS A 46 9.67 14.25 -11.21
CA LYS A 46 10.50 13.02 -11.12
C LYS A 46 10.41 12.08 -9.90
N ASP A 47 9.55 12.32 -8.91
CA ASP A 47 9.43 11.46 -7.75
C ASP A 47 8.93 10.08 -8.18
N ARG A 48 9.78 9.07 -7.97
CA ARG A 48 9.43 7.68 -8.22
C ARG A 48 8.49 7.22 -7.10
N ALA A 49 7.56 6.33 -7.46
CA ALA A 49 6.78 5.64 -6.44
C ALA A 49 7.72 4.88 -5.50
N ARG A 50 7.48 4.94 -4.20
CA ARG A 50 8.28 4.25 -3.18
C ARG A 50 7.40 3.54 -2.17
N LEU A 51 7.90 2.43 -1.65
CA LEU A 51 7.28 1.63 -0.62
C LEU A 51 8.22 1.61 0.58
N GLU A 52 7.75 2.08 1.72
CA GLU A 52 8.45 2.09 3.00
C GLU A 52 7.86 0.96 3.87
N ILE A 53 8.69 0.03 4.32
CA ILE A 53 8.29 -1.09 5.18
C ILE A 53 9.00 -0.89 6.53
N PHE A 54 8.22 -0.83 7.61
CA PHE A 54 8.74 -0.66 8.96
C PHE A 54 9.23 -2.00 9.53
N PRO A 55 10.05 -2.01 10.60
CA PRO A 55 10.57 -3.25 11.19
C PRO A 55 9.50 -4.30 11.46
N LEU A 56 8.31 -3.89 11.90
CA LEU A 56 7.18 -4.79 12.19
C LEU A 56 6.60 -5.48 10.94
N GLY A 57 6.91 -5.01 9.73
CA GLY A 57 6.49 -5.62 8.47
C GLY A 57 7.59 -6.41 7.76
N GLN A 58 8.81 -6.44 8.32
CA GLN A 58 9.95 -7.08 7.67
C GLN A 58 9.81 -8.61 7.54
N HIS A 59 9.05 -9.25 8.41
CA HIS A 59 8.78 -10.69 8.34
C HIS A 59 7.80 -11.08 7.23
N MET A 60 7.15 -10.11 6.58
CA MET A 60 6.13 -10.31 5.54
C MET A 60 6.38 -9.43 4.30
N VAL A 61 7.65 -9.15 4.00
CA VAL A 61 8.06 -8.26 2.90
C VAL A 61 7.46 -8.69 1.56
N ASP A 62 7.51 -9.98 1.25
CA ASP A 62 7.01 -10.49 -0.03
C ASP A 62 5.49 -10.24 -0.18
N GLU A 63 4.73 -10.50 0.88
CA GLU A 63 3.28 -10.28 0.94
C GLU A 63 2.92 -8.81 0.74
N ILE A 64 3.66 -7.92 1.43
CA ILE A 64 3.50 -6.47 1.31
C ILE A 64 3.84 -6.02 -0.12
N VAL A 65 4.99 -6.42 -0.67
CA VAL A 65 5.44 -6.00 -2.00
C VAL A 65 4.49 -6.44 -3.09
N VAL A 66 4.03 -7.69 -3.07
CA VAL A 66 3.07 -8.23 -4.04
C VAL A 66 1.75 -7.46 -3.97
N THR A 67 1.22 -7.24 -2.77
CA THR A 67 -0.03 -6.52 -2.55
C THR A 67 0.03 -5.10 -3.09
N PHE A 68 1.04 -4.32 -2.71
CA PHE A 68 1.16 -2.92 -3.14
C PHE A 68 1.43 -2.81 -4.65
N THR A 69 2.23 -3.72 -5.22
CA THR A 69 2.46 -3.79 -6.67
C THR A 69 1.17 -4.09 -7.43
N TYR A 70 0.39 -5.06 -6.97
CA TYR A 70 -0.88 -5.44 -7.60
C TYR A 70 -1.89 -4.28 -7.59
N ILE A 71 -2.05 -3.61 -6.44
CA ILE A 71 -2.95 -2.46 -6.31
C ILE A 71 -2.49 -1.30 -7.21
N GLU A 72 -1.18 -1.03 -7.29
CA GLU A 72 -0.65 -0.02 -8.22
C GLU A 72 -0.90 -0.35 -9.68
N ARG A 73 -0.75 -1.62 -10.08
CA ARG A 73 -1.06 -2.07 -11.44
C ARG A 73 -2.52 -1.76 -11.78
N ILE A 74 -3.46 -2.12 -10.91
CA ILE A 74 -4.89 -1.82 -11.11
C ILE A 74 -5.13 -0.31 -11.23
N ARG A 75 -4.49 0.50 -10.38
CA ARG A 75 -4.62 1.97 -10.44
C ARG A 75 -4.14 2.51 -11.80
N LYS A 76 -2.97 2.08 -12.27
CA LYS A 76 -2.41 2.51 -13.55
C LYS A 76 -3.30 2.10 -14.74
N VAL A 77 -3.88 0.90 -14.70
CA VAL A 77 -4.82 0.43 -15.72
C VAL A 77 -6.07 1.31 -15.75
N ARG A 78 -6.68 1.60 -14.59
CA ARG A 78 -7.87 2.48 -14.49
C ARG A 78 -7.58 3.90 -14.97
N GLN A 79 -6.42 4.45 -14.65
CA GLN A 79 -6.01 5.78 -15.12
C GLN A 79 -5.82 5.85 -16.64
N ARG A 80 -5.32 4.78 -17.26
CA ARG A 80 -5.22 4.71 -18.72
C ARG A 80 -6.60 4.62 -19.37
N ALA A 81 -7.49 3.80 -18.81
CA ALA A 81 -8.86 3.68 -19.30
C ALA A 81 -9.63 5.00 -19.21
N ALA A 82 -9.48 5.78 -18.14
CA ALA A 82 -10.16 7.06 -17.96
C ALA A 82 -9.60 8.22 -18.81
N ARG A 83 -8.49 8.01 -19.53
CA ARG A 83 -7.90 9.00 -20.47
C ARG A 83 -8.35 8.80 -21.91
N HIS A 84 -9.08 7.72 -22.18
CA HIS A 84 -9.70 7.40 -23.47
C HIS A 84 -11.22 7.55 -23.35
#